data_AF-A0A0R2X0A9-F1
#
_entry.id   AF-A0A0R2X0A9-F1
#
_cell.length_a   1.000
_cell.length_b   1.000
_cell.length_c   1.000
_cell.angle_alpha   90.00
_cell.angle_beta   90.00
_cell.angle_gamma   90.00
#
_symmetry.space_group_name_H-M   'P 1'
#
loop_
_entity.id
_entity.type
_entity.pdbx_description
1 polymer ?
#
loop_
_entity_poly.entity_id
_entity_poly.type
_entity_poly.pdbx_seq_one_letter_code
_entity_poly.pdbx_strand_id
1 'polypeptide(L)'
;MKNLLSLLLLFVFFIGYSQIPVNYYSSATGSGYTLKTQLKNIIKNGHIDQGYGSLYDGYIKTDNDNFYENDNTVLDMYSENPNGNDPYNYQHNQRNCGNYNSENDCYNREHVFPQGFFNENLPMRSDIHHVIPTDGYVNWRRSNFPFGEVSNASWTSDNGSKVGTNTFDSFKGTVFEPINEFKGDIARMLLYFATRYEDEVLNSSWDDHDSSESNPLNGSKNQFYESWYIRLLHKWHIQDPVNQREIVRNNEAYKYQGNRNPFIDHPEYVAQIWGNVLSTKIVDLDNSVKMYPNPSEGNSLFFKTSETVTIQIFTILGKQILSQKI
;
A
#
# COMPACT_ATOMS: atom_id res chain seq x y z
N MET A 1 48.01 39.05 29.82
CA MET A 1 47.65 39.05 28.39
C MET A 1 46.85 37.79 28.09
N LYS A 2 45.62 37.98 27.59
CA LYS A 2 44.77 37.05 26.83
C LYS A 2 44.12 35.86 27.58
N ASN A 3 42.90 36.15 28.08
CA ASN A 3 41.84 35.16 28.30
C ASN A 3 41.41 34.58 26.94
N LEU A 4 41.56 33.27 26.73
CA LEU A 4 40.92 32.55 25.62
C LEU A 4 39.62 31.95 26.14
N LEU A 5 38.50 32.63 25.90
CA LEU A 5 37.18 32.02 25.97
C LEU A 5 37.00 31.17 24.71
N SER A 6 37.05 29.85 24.85
CA SER A 6 36.64 28.92 23.80
C SER A 6 35.11 28.82 23.82
N LEU A 7 34.45 29.46 22.86
CA LEU A 7 33.02 29.33 22.64
C LEU A 7 32.76 28.03 21.86
N LEU A 8 32.23 27.01 22.53
CA LEU A 8 31.78 25.77 21.88
C LEU A 8 30.37 26.02 21.33
N LEU A 9 30.26 26.30 20.02
CA LEU A 9 28.98 26.38 19.32
C LEU A 9 28.47 24.95 19.06
N LEU A 10 27.53 24.49 19.88
CA LEU A 10 26.74 23.29 19.62
C LEU A 10 25.77 23.60 18.48
N PHE A 11 26.07 23.14 17.26
CA PHE A 11 25.09 23.05 16.18
C PHE A 11 24.17 21.85 16.44
N VAL A 12 23.01 22.10 17.03
CA VAL A 12 21.92 21.10 17.07
C VAL A 12 21.22 21.16 15.71
N PHE A 13 21.55 20.21 14.83
CA PHE A 13 20.77 19.98 13.62
C PHE A 13 19.46 19.28 14.01
N PHE A 14 18.35 20.01 14.01
CA PHE A 14 17.02 19.41 14.01
C PHE A 14 16.73 18.89 12.59
N ILE A 15 16.90 17.59 12.38
CA ILE A 15 16.31 16.91 11.22
C ILE A 15 14.81 16.82 11.51
N GLY A 16 14.04 17.76 10.98
CA GLY A 16 12.59 17.72 11.06
C GLY A 16 12.05 16.65 10.12
N TYR A 17 11.82 15.43 10.63
CA TYR A 17 10.93 14.51 9.94
C TYR A 17 9.56 15.18 9.90
N SER A 18 9.00 15.36 8.70
CA SER A 18 7.61 15.81 8.58
C SER A 18 6.74 14.74 9.23
N GLN A 19 6.19 15.03 10.40
CA GLN A 19 5.27 14.12 11.07
C GLN A 19 3.86 14.30 10.49
N ILE A 20 2.99 13.33 10.74
CA ILE A 20 1.55 13.45 10.47
C ILE A 20 1.08 14.77 11.13
N PRO A 21 0.38 15.66 10.40
CA PRO A 21 -0.12 16.90 10.99
C PRO A 21 -0.93 16.62 12.26
N VAL A 22 -0.78 17.47 13.26
CA VAL A 22 -1.51 17.31 14.52
C VAL A 22 -3.01 17.27 14.23
N ASN A 23 -3.71 16.28 14.79
CA ASN A 23 -5.14 16.03 14.60
C ASN A 23 -5.56 15.66 13.17
N TYR A 24 -4.65 15.29 12.25
CA TYR A 24 -5.00 14.97 10.87
C TYR A 24 -6.09 13.88 10.76
N TYR A 25 -6.03 12.85 11.60
CA TYR A 25 -6.99 11.74 11.62
C TYR A 25 -8.06 11.84 12.72
N SER A 26 -8.21 12.98 13.42
CA SER A 26 -9.04 13.06 14.63
C SER A 26 -10.54 12.80 14.41
N SER A 27 -11.03 12.93 13.17
CA SER A 27 -12.42 12.65 12.81
C SER A 27 -12.67 11.20 12.32
N ALA A 28 -11.61 10.39 12.22
CA ALA A 28 -11.68 8.98 11.82
C ALA A 28 -11.92 8.07 13.05
N THR A 29 -13.12 8.16 13.64
CA THR A 29 -13.47 7.45 14.89
C THR A 29 -14.34 6.21 14.69
N GLY A 30 -14.73 5.91 13.46
CA GLY A 30 -15.61 4.80 13.11
C GLY A 30 -14.88 3.46 12.97
N SER A 31 -15.58 2.48 12.41
CA SER A 31 -15.03 1.16 12.07
C SER A 31 -15.61 0.68 10.73
N GLY A 32 -15.01 -0.35 10.12
CA GLY A 32 -15.49 -0.90 8.86
C GLY A 32 -15.54 0.16 7.75
N TYR A 33 -16.56 0.09 6.89
CA TYR A 33 -16.74 1.07 5.82
C TYR A 33 -17.08 2.49 6.31
N THR A 34 -17.60 2.65 7.54
CA THR A 34 -17.75 4.00 8.13
C THR A 34 -16.40 4.67 8.34
N LEU A 35 -15.39 3.92 8.82
CA LEU A 35 -14.01 4.42 8.93
C LEU A 35 -13.44 4.78 7.56
N LYS A 36 -13.64 3.93 6.56
CA LYS A 36 -13.23 4.20 5.17
C LYS A 36 -13.79 5.53 4.65
N THR A 37 -15.09 5.76 4.79
CA THR A 37 -15.72 7.01 4.36
C THR A 37 -15.22 8.23 5.15
N GLN A 38 -14.93 8.09 6.44
CA GLN A 38 -14.32 9.17 7.24
C GLN A 38 -12.91 9.50 6.75
N LEU A 39 -12.08 8.48 6.52
CA LEU A 39 -10.73 8.66 5.97
C LEU A 39 -10.79 9.30 4.59
N LYS A 40 -11.68 8.84 3.69
CA LYS A 40 -11.94 9.47 2.39
C LYS A 40 -12.17 10.97 2.53
N ASN A 41 -13.06 11.38 3.44
CA ASN A 41 -13.36 12.80 3.65
C ASN A 41 -12.11 13.57 4.10
N ILE A 42 -11.28 13.00 4.97
CA ILE A 42 -10.02 13.61 5.44
C ILE A 42 -9.05 13.79 4.27
N ILE A 43 -8.78 12.74 3.51
CA ILE A 43 -7.77 12.76 2.44
C ILE A 43 -8.25 13.43 1.14
N LYS A 44 -9.56 13.58 0.97
CA LYS A 44 -10.16 14.43 -0.08
C LYS A 44 -10.00 15.91 0.28
N ASN A 45 -10.13 16.25 1.56
CA ASN A 45 -10.00 17.62 2.03
C ASN A 45 -8.53 18.05 2.02
N GLY A 46 -8.22 19.10 1.27
CA GLY A 46 -6.85 19.64 1.16
C GLY A 46 -6.01 19.05 0.02
N HIS A 47 -6.51 18.02 -0.69
CA HIS A 47 -5.88 17.55 -1.92
C HIS A 47 -5.89 18.65 -2.99
N ILE A 48 -4.71 18.97 -3.53
CA ILE A 48 -4.49 19.90 -4.64
C ILE A 48 -3.94 19.09 -5.81
N ASP A 49 -4.71 19.05 -6.90
CA ASP A 49 -4.26 18.48 -8.16
C ASP A 49 -3.18 19.39 -8.77
N GLN A 50 -1.96 18.90 -8.84
CA GLN A 50 -0.82 19.61 -9.42
C GLN A 50 -0.74 19.47 -10.95
N GLY A 51 -1.58 18.62 -11.54
CA GLY A 51 -1.59 18.30 -12.97
C GLY A 51 -0.68 17.13 -13.35
N TYR A 52 -1.05 16.45 -14.44
CA TYR A 52 -0.40 15.19 -14.86
C TYR A 52 1.06 15.35 -15.32
N GLY A 53 1.44 16.52 -15.85
CA GLY A 53 2.83 16.82 -16.23
C GLY A 53 3.73 17.05 -15.01
N SER A 54 3.19 17.68 -13.96
CA SER A 54 3.92 18.08 -12.75
C SER A 54 4.37 16.90 -11.89
N LEU A 55 3.82 15.70 -12.11
CA LEU A 55 4.24 14.48 -11.42
C LEU A 55 5.76 14.27 -11.48
N TYR A 56 6.40 14.58 -12.61
CA TYR A 56 7.84 14.47 -12.74
C TYR A 56 8.61 15.38 -11.77
N ASP A 57 8.09 16.57 -11.46
CA ASP A 57 8.68 17.45 -10.45
C ASP A 57 8.47 16.90 -9.03
N GLY A 58 7.32 16.24 -8.79
CA GLY A 58 7.03 15.55 -7.53
C GLY A 58 8.00 14.39 -7.25
N TYR A 59 8.30 13.58 -8.28
CA TYR A 59 9.15 12.39 -8.18
C TYR A 59 10.58 12.69 -7.69
N ILE A 60 11.10 13.90 -7.95
CA ILE A 60 12.39 14.36 -7.43
C ILE A 60 12.45 14.27 -5.89
N LYS A 61 11.30 14.37 -5.23
CA LYS A 61 11.19 14.27 -3.76
C LYS A 61 10.55 12.98 -3.29
N THR A 62 9.52 12.49 -3.98
CA THR A 62 8.76 11.31 -3.54
C THR A 62 9.44 9.99 -3.88
N ASP A 63 10.20 9.95 -4.98
CA ASP A 63 10.69 8.72 -5.61
C ASP A 63 12.17 8.90 -6.04
N ASN A 64 12.98 9.53 -5.18
CA ASN A 64 14.43 9.60 -5.34
C ASN A 64 15.09 8.46 -4.58
N ASP A 65 16.00 7.72 -5.22
CA ASP A 65 16.70 6.64 -4.54
C ASP A 65 17.77 7.18 -3.58
N ASN A 66 17.39 7.18 -2.29
CA ASN A 66 18.23 7.44 -1.12
C ASN A 66 18.08 6.29 -0.11
N PHE A 67 17.68 5.10 -0.56
CA PHE A 67 17.33 3.99 0.33
C PHE A 67 18.12 2.73 -0.01
N TYR A 68 18.43 2.51 -1.29
CA TYR A 68 19.20 1.38 -1.76
C TYR A 68 20.63 1.83 -2.10
N GLU A 69 20.96 2.03 -3.38
CA GLU A 69 22.28 2.43 -3.85
C GLU A 69 22.65 3.86 -3.44
N ASN A 70 21.66 4.68 -3.08
CA ASN A 70 21.84 6.09 -2.69
C ASN A 70 22.48 6.93 -3.81
N ASP A 71 22.14 6.63 -5.05
CA ASP A 71 22.75 7.23 -6.23
C ASP A 71 22.01 8.49 -6.73
N ASN A 72 20.90 8.85 -6.07
CA ASN A 72 20.00 9.96 -6.43
C ASN A 72 19.31 9.79 -7.79
N THR A 73 19.16 8.56 -8.26
CA THR A 73 18.33 8.25 -9.43
C THR A 73 16.84 8.23 -9.08
N VAL A 74 16.01 8.02 -10.09
CA VAL A 74 14.60 7.72 -9.91
C VAL A 74 14.49 6.33 -9.28
N LEU A 75 13.86 6.25 -8.12
CA LEU A 75 13.52 4.97 -7.50
C LEU A 75 12.38 4.34 -8.28
N ASP A 76 12.74 3.44 -9.20
CA ASP A 76 11.83 2.75 -10.10
C ASP A 76 11.58 1.34 -9.57
N MET A 77 10.38 1.09 -9.06
CA MET A 77 10.00 -0.22 -8.50
C MET A 77 10.08 -1.39 -9.50
N TYR A 78 10.17 -1.11 -10.81
CA TYR A 78 10.26 -2.10 -11.88
C TYR A 78 11.69 -2.36 -12.38
N SER A 79 12.68 -1.60 -11.92
CA SER A 79 14.10 -1.87 -12.18
C SER A 79 14.91 -2.05 -10.90
N GLU A 80 14.43 -1.55 -9.76
CA GLU A 80 15.15 -1.63 -8.48
C GLU A 80 15.52 -3.06 -8.09
N ASN A 81 16.76 -3.23 -7.63
CA ASN A 81 17.27 -4.46 -7.02
C ASN A 81 17.70 -4.22 -5.56
N PRO A 82 16.87 -4.59 -4.57
CA PRO A 82 17.14 -4.30 -3.15
C PRO A 82 18.40 -4.98 -2.57
N ASN A 83 19.02 -5.91 -3.30
CA ASN A 83 20.15 -6.71 -2.83
C ASN A 83 21.47 -6.40 -3.58
N GLY A 84 21.52 -5.32 -4.35
CA GLY A 84 22.71 -4.84 -5.06
C GLY A 84 22.32 -4.10 -6.32
N ASN A 85 23.29 -3.63 -7.11
CA ASN A 85 23.01 -2.71 -8.21
C ASN A 85 21.81 -3.09 -9.09
N ASP A 86 21.02 -2.07 -9.40
CA ASP A 86 19.98 -2.13 -10.42
C ASP A 86 20.53 -2.61 -11.77
N PRO A 87 19.71 -3.31 -12.58
CA PRO A 87 20.03 -3.61 -13.96
C PRO A 87 20.25 -2.33 -14.80
N TYR A 88 19.53 -1.25 -14.46
CA TYR A 88 19.61 0.07 -15.08
C TYR A 88 18.87 1.12 -14.26
N ASN A 89 19.21 2.41 -14.43
CA ASN A 89 18.70 3.50 -13.61
C ASN A 89 18.36 4.71 -14.49
N TYR A 90 17.46 5.56 -13.98
CA TYR A 90 17.04 6.79 -14.67
C TYR A 90 17.40 8.03 -13.85
N GLN A 91 17.94 9.05 -14.52
CA GLN A 91 18.10 10.36 -13.90
C GLN A 91 16.76 11.12 -13.96
N HIS A 92 16.42 11.84 -12.89
CA HIS A 92 15.20 12.65 -12.84
C HIS A 92 15.14 13.62 -14.03
N ASN A 93 13.96 13.71 -14.66
CA ASN A 93 13.69 14.56 -15.82
C ASN A 93 14.56 14.26 -17.07
N GLN A 94 15.16 13.07 -17.15
CA GLN A 94 15.88 12.61 -18.33
C GLN A 94 15.28 11.30 -18.84
N ARG A 95 15.17 11.15 -20.17
CA ARG A 95 14.59 9.93 -20.79
C ARG A 95 13.19 9.65 -20.24
N ASN A 96 12.33 10.67 -20.20
CA ASN A 96 10.90 10.51 -20.00
C ASN A 96 10.21 10.40 -21.37
N CYS A 97 9.45 9.33 -21.60
CA CYS A 97 8.82 9.11 -22.91
C CYS A 97 7.54 8.26 -22.84
N GLY A 98 6.92 8.02 -24.00
CA GLY A 98 5.69 7.21 -24.13
C GLY A 98 5.79 6.03 -25.11
N ASN A 99 6.96 5.80 -25.72
CA ASN A 99 7.19 4.72 -26.67
C ASN A 99 8.45 3.94 -26.28
N TYR A 100 8.36 2.62 -26.19
CA TYR A 100 9.41 1.76 -25.63
C TYR A 100 9.54 0.49 -26.46
N ASN A 101 10.76 0.05 -26.72
CA ASN A 101 11.09 -1.18 -27.46
C ASN A 101 11.69 -2.26 -26.54
N SER A 102 12.38 -1.84 -25.47
CA SER A 102 12.97 -2.69 -24.45
C SER A 102 12.99 -1.99 -23.08
N GLU A 103 13.24 -2.77 -22.03
CA GLU A 103 13.68 -2.23 -20.74
C GLU A 103 14.89 -1.32 -20.91
N ASN A 104 15.08 -0.39 -19.97
CA ASN A 104 16.11 0.64 -20.04
C ASN A 104 16.02 1.53 -21.30
N ASP A 105 14.82 1.82 -21.80
CA ASP A 105 14.64 2.81 -22.88
C ASP A 105 14.36 4.20 -22.30
N CYS A 106 13.37 4.29 -21.41
CA CYS A 106 12.88 5.51 -20.81
C CYS A 106 11.92 5.14 -19.67
N TYR A 107 11.75 6.02 -18.69
CA TYR A 107 10.74 5.84 -17.64
C TYR A 107 9.46 6.63 -17.96
N ASN A 108 8.33 6.19 -17.43
CA ASN A 108 7.05 6.88 -17.52
C ASN A 108 6.29 6.77 -16.19
N ARG A 109 5.08 7.32 -16.16
CA ARG A 109 4.15 7.28 -15.04
C ARG A 109 3.35 5.98 -15.12
N GLU A 110 3.57 5.11 -14.14
CA GLU A 110 2.75 3.92 -13.90
C GLU A 110 1.56 4.28 -13.02
N HIS A 111 0.37 3.97 -13.51
CA HIS A 111 -0.86 4.10 -12.74
C HIS A 111 -1.15 2.77 -12.07
N VAL A 112 -0.79 2.65 -10.79
CA VAL A 112 -0.93 1.37 -10.05
C VAL A 112 -2.38 0.86 -10.12
N PHE A 113 -3.38 1.73 -10.01
CA PHE A 113 -4.72 1.43 -10.52
C PHE A 113 -4.85 1.95 -11.97
N PRO A 114 -5.10 1.08 -12.99
CA PRO A 114 -4.99 1.48 -14.39
C PRO A 114 -5.89 2.66 -14.79
N GLN A 115 -5.30 3.68 -15.43
CA GLN A 115 -6.03 4.89 -15.85
C GLN A 115 -7.12 4.67 -16.89
N GLY A 116 -7.07 3.55 -17.62
CA GLY A 116 -8.11 3.16 -18.57
C GLY A 116 -9.46 2.97 -17.90
N PHE A 117 -9.50 2.35 -16.70
CA PHE A 117 -10.76 2.03 -16.01
C PHE A 117 -11.52 3.26 -15.50
N PHE A 118 -10.87 4.42 -15.40
CA PHE A 118 -11.50 5.68 -14.99
C PHE A 118 -11.42 6.76 -16.07
N ASN A 119 -11.18 6.37 -17.33
CA ASN A 119 -11.11 7.25 -18.50
C ASN A 119 -10.16 8.45 -18.31
N GLU A 120 -9.01 8.22 -17.66
CA GLU A 120 -8.00 9.24 -17.40
C GLU A 120 -8.51 10.50 -16.66
N ASN A 121 -9.63 10.40 -15.96
CA ASN A 121 -10.26 11.52 -15.28
C ASN A 121 -9.38 12.06 -14.14
N LEU A 122 -9.40 13.38 -13.98
CA LEU A 122 -8.78 14.08 -12.87
C LEU A 122 -9.70 14.06 -11.62
N PRO A 123 -9.14 14.04 -10.40
CA PRO A 123 -7.71 14.14 -10.08
C PRO A 123 -6.98 12.79 -10.03
N MET A 124 -7.64 11.66 -10.31
CA MET A 124 -7.02 10.33 -10.23
C MET A 124 -5.80 10.22 -11.11
N ARG A 125 -5.89 10.68 -12.37
CA ARG A 125 -4.77 10.58 -13.31
C ARG A 125 -3.46 11.20 -12.80
N SER A 126 -3.52 12.19 -11.92
CA SER A 126 -2.38 12.97 -11.44
C SER A 126 -2.07 12.77 -9.95
N ASP A 127 -2.69 11.81 -9.27
CA ASP A 127 -2.48 11.60 -7.84
C ASP A 127 -1.21 10.76 -7.56
N ILE A 128 -0.17 11.47 -7.09
CA ILE A 128 1.15 10.92 -6.73
C ILE A 128 1.10 9.76 -5.73
N HIS A 129 0.02 9.57 -4.95
CA HIS A 129 -0.07 8.44 -4.03
C HIS A 129 -0.23 7.09 -4.73
N HIS A 130 -0.64 7.06 -6.00
CA HIS A 130 -0.71 5.82 -6.79
C HIS A 130 -0.12 5.92 -8.20
N VAL A 131 0.29 7.11 -8.62
CA VAL A 131 1.03 7.29 -9.86
C VAL A 131 2.52 7.39 -9.50
N ILE A 132 3.31 6.42 -9.95
CA ILE A 132 4.73 6.26 -9.62
C ILE A 132 5.58 6.32 -10.88
N PRO A 133 6.86 6.72 -10.81
CA PRO A 133 7.76 6.61 -11.94
C PRO A 133 8.27 5.18 -12.07
N THR A 134 8.16 4.58 -13.25
CA THR A 134 8.74 3.27 -13.53
C THR A 134 9.23 3.12 -14.96
N ASP A 135 10.06 2.10 -15.22
CA ASP A 135 10.45 1.71 -16.57
C ASP A 135 9.23 1.59 -17.49
N GLY A 136 9.28 2.30 -18.61
CA GLY A 136 8.16 2.40 -19.53
C GLY A 136 7.82 1.08 -20.22
N TYR A 137 8.83 0.23 -20.49
CA TYR A 137 8.60 -1.08 -21.09
C TYR A 137 7.97 -2.04 -20.08
N VAL A 138 8.48 -2.11 -18.85
CA VAL A 138 7.86 -2.95 -17.81
C VAL A 138 6.43 -2.49 -17.50
N ASN A 139 6.19 -1.18 -17.42
CA ASN A 139 4.85 -0.59 -17.33
C ASN A 139 3.95 -1.05 -18.51
N TRP A 140 4.45 -0.98 -19.74
CA TRP A 140 3.73 -1.48 -20.91
C TRP A 140 3.42 -2.99 -20.83
N ARG A 141 4.36 -3.80 -20.34
CA ARG A 141 4.17 -5.26 -20.11
C ARG A 141 3.13 -5.52 -19.02
N ARG A 142 3.10 -4.71 -17.96
CA ARG A 142 2.07 -4.75 -16.91
C ARG A 142 0.69 -4.48 -17.49
N SER A 143 0.58 -3.58 -18.47
CA SER A 143 -0.68 -3.25 -19.16
C SER A 143 -1.76 -2.79 -18.18
N ASN A 144 -2.99 -3.31 -18.28
CA ASN A 144 -4.04 -3.12 -17.29
C ASN A 144 -4.25 -4.37 -16.40
N PHE A 145 -3.29 -5.31 -16.38
CA PHE A 145 -3.43 -6.51 -15.57
C PHE A 145 -3.50 -6.15 -14.08
N PRO A 146 -4.39 -6.79 -13.30
CA PRO A 146 -4.39 -6.63 -11.87
C PRO A 146 -3.11 -7.26 -11.30
N PHE A 147 -2.72 -6.81 -10.11
CA PHE A 147 -1.59 -7.43 -9.43
C PHE A 147 -1.96 -8.82 -8.91
N GLY A 148 -1.00 -9.73 -8.84
CA GLY A 148 -1.24 -11.12 -8.43
C GLY A 148 0.04 -11.91 -8.22
N GLU A 149 -0.08 -13.21 -8.00
CA GLU A 149 1.06 -14.11 -7.77
C GLU A 149 1.21 -15.10 -8.92
N VAL A 150 2.43 -15.18 -9.46
CA VAL A 150 2.76 -15.93 -10.68
C VAL A 150 3.76 -17.03 -10.34
N SER A 151 3.30 -18.28 -10.40
CA SER A 151 4.21 -19.44 -10.31
C SER A 151 4.90 -19.75 -11.63
N ASN A 152 4.21 -19.56 -12.76
CA ASN A 152 4.73 -19.83 -14.10
C ASN A 152 4.62 -18.55 -14.94
N ALA A 153 5.75 -17.87 -15.13
CA ALA A 153 5.78 -16.60 -15.84
C ALA A 153 5.77 -16.80 -17.36
N SER A 154 4.92 -16.05 -18.06
CA SER A 154 5.01 -15.91 -19.53
C SER A 154 6.06 -14.86 -19.91
N TRP A 155 6.40 -13.96 -18.99
CA TRP A 155 7.48 -12.99 -19.12
C TRP A 155 8.02 -12.58 -17.75
N THR A 156 9.31 -12.23 -17.70
CA THR A 156 10.01 -11.75 -16.52
C THR A 156 10.88 -10.57 -16.91
N SER A 157 10.81 -9.49 -16.13
CA SER A 157 11.66 -8.30 -16.26
C SER A 157 13.07 -8.54 -15.72
N ASP A 158 13.99 -7.62 -15.98
CA ASP A 158 15.37 -7.71 -15.49
C ASP A 158 15.45 -7.68 -13.95
N ASN A 159 14.54 -6.96 -13.27
CA ASN A 159 14.49 -6.96 -11.80
C ASN A 159 13.76 -8.18 -11.21
N GLY A 160 13.10 -8.99 -12.04
CA GLY A 160 12.41 -10.21 -11.62
C GLY A 160 10.90 -10.06 -11.42
N SER A 161 10.30 -8.91 -11.70
CA SER A 161 8.84 -8.78 -11.85
C SER A 161 8.33 -9.66 -13.00
N LYS A 162 7.11 -10.19 -12.89
CA LYS A 162 6.57 -11.23 -13.78
C LYS A 162 5.20 -10.88 -14.34
N VAL A 163 4.93 -11.36 -15.54
CA VAL A 163 3.56 -11.51 -16.07
C VAL A 163 3.26 -13.00 -16.20
N GLY A 164 2.05 -13.41 -15.83
CA GLY A 164 1.61 -14.79 -15.97
C GLY A 164 0.23 -15.05 -15.39
N THR A 165 -0.19 -16.32 -15.36
CA THR A 165 -1.49 -16.71 -14.81
C THR A 165 -1.47 -16.63 -13.29
N ASN A 166 -2.52 -16.03 -12.72
CA ASN A 166 -2.65 -15.90 -11.28
C ASN A 166 -2.80 -17.25 -10.59
N THR A 167 -2.09 -17.39 -9.47
CA THR A 167 -2.11 -18.58 -8.63
C THR A 167 -2.71 -18.34 -7.26
N PHE A 168 -2.94 -17.08 -6.89
CA PHE A 168 -3.53 -16.71 -5.62
C PHE A 168 -5.07 -16.77 -5.67
N ASP A 169 -5.68 -17.52 -4.75
CA ASP A 169 -7.13 -17.49 -4.52
C ASP A 169 -7.97 -17.85 -5.78
N SER A 170 -9.16 -17.26 -5.93
CA SER A 170 -10.16 -17.64 -6.92
C SER A 170 -9.93 -17.08 -8.32
N PHE A 171 -9.21 -15.97 -8.48
CA PHE A 171 -8.99 -15.35 -9.79
C PHE A 171 -8.03 -16.18 -10.66
N LYS A 172 -8.35 -16.38 -11.94
CA LYS A 172 -7.59 -17.24 -12.87
C LYS A 172 -7.10 -16.53 -14.14
N GLY A 173 -7.23 -15.21 -14.20
CA GLY A 173 -6.73 -14.40 -15.32
C GLY A 173 -5.23 -14.15 -15.27
N THR A 174 -4.75 -13.37 -16.24
CA THR A 174 -3.38 -12.87 -16.29
C THR A 174 -3.17 -11.76 -15.25
N VAL A 175 -2.05 -11.80 -14.54
CA VAL A 175 -1.64 -10.82 -13.53
C VAL A 175 -0.21 -10.38 -13.74
N PHE A 176 0.12 -9.24 -13.13
CA PHE A 176 1.50 -8.80 -12.93
C PHE A 176 1.92 -9.02 -11.47
N GLU A 177 3.08 -9.61 -11.26
CA GLU A 177 3.68 -9.81 -9.93
C GLU A 177 4.96 -8.97 -9.82
N PRO A 178 5.00 -7.92 -8.98
CA PRO A 178 6.23 -7.19 -8.69
C PRO A 178 7.14 -8.01 -7.78
N ILE A 179 8.40 -7.60 -7.64
CA ILE A 179 9.29 -8.21 -6.63
C ILE A 179 8.73 -8.02 -5.21
N ASN A 180 9.16 -8.87 -4.29
CA ASN A 180 8.60 -8.91 -2.93
C ASN A 180 8.76 -7.60 -2.15
N GLU A 181 9.80 -6.82 -2.42
CA GLU A 181 10.12 -5.56 -1.72
C GLU A 181 9.05 -4.46 -1.91
N PHE A 182 8.22 -4.54 -2.95
CA PHE A 182 7.25 -3.48 -3.25
C PHE A 182 5.80 -3.95 -3.17
N LYS A 183 5.57 -5.18 -2.74
CA LYS A 183 4.22 -5.77 -2.71
C LYS A 183 3.32 -5.05 -1.71
N GLY A 184 3.84 -4.75 -0.52
CA GLY A 184 3.12 -4.02 0.52
C GLY A 184 2.82 -2.58 0.10
N ASP A 185 3.76 -1.97 -0.60
CA ASP A 185 3.66 -0.59 -1.06
C ASP A 185 2.56 -0.45 -2.11
N ILE A 186 2.59 -1.30 -3.14
CA ILE A 186 1.53 -1.40 -4.15
C ILE A 186 0.19 -1.68 -3.48
N ALA A 187 0.16 -2.57 -2.47
CA ALA A 187 -1.06 -2.84 -1.71
C ALA A 187 -1.61 -1.58 -1.02
N ARG A 188 -0.76 -0.81 -0.33
CA ARG A 188 -1.16 0.43 0.36
C ARG A 188 -1.54 1.54 -0.63
N MET A 189 -0.95 1.60 -1.83
CA MET A 189 -1.35 2.53 -2.89
C MET A 189 -2.75 2.20 -3.45
N LEU A 190 -3.06 0.92 -3.64
CA LEU A 190 -4.39 0.47 -4.11
C LEU A 190 -5.46 0.63 -3.03
N LEU A 191 -5.16 0.30 -1.78
CA LEU A 191 -6.10 0.51 -0.67
C LEU A 191 -6.36 2.01 -0.44
N TYR A 192 -5.35 2.86 -0.62
CA TYR A 192 -5.51 4.31 -0.70
C TYR A 192 -6.45 4.70 -1.83
N PHE A 193 -6.21 4.22 -3.05
CA PHE A 193 -7.04 4.55 -4.21
C PHE A 193 -8.52 4.19 -3.97
N ALA A 194 -8.78 2.98 -3.46
CA ALA A 194 -10.12 2.52 -3.09
C ALA A 194 -10.81 3.38 -2.03
N THR A 195 -10.03 4.00 -1.15
CA THR A 195 -10.53 4.88 -0.09
C THR A 195 -10.72 6.30 -0.60
N ARG A 196 -9.73 6.86 -1.30
CA ARG A 196 -9.73 8.24 -1.79
C ARG A 196 -10.83 8.48 -2.82
N TYR A 197 -11.08 7.49 -3.67
CA TYR A 197 -12.01 7.58 -4.80
C TYR A 197 -13.27 6.74 -4.60
N GLU A 198 -13.64 6.50 -3.34
CA GLU A 198 -14.77 5.67 -2.93
C GLU A 198 -16.06 6.02 -3.69
N ASP A 199 -16.45 7.29 -3.78
CA ASP A 199 -17.71 7.66 -4.44
C ASP A 199 -17.55 7.72 -5.98
N GLU A 200 -16.35 8.01 -6.46
CA GLU A 200 -16.02 8.19 -7.87
C GLU A 200 -16.14 6.89 -8.68
N VAL A 201 -15.96 5.72 -8.05
CA VAL A 201 -16.11 4.40 -8.71
C VAL A 201 -17.52 4.12 -9.26
N LEU A 202 -18.54 4.85 -8.78
CA LEU A 202 -19.91 4.74 -9.27
C LEU A 202 -20.24 5.74 -10.39
N ASN A 203 -19.25 6.52 -10.84
CA ASN A 203 -19.43 7.46 -11.92
C ASN A 203 -19.53 6.71 -13.26
N SER A 204 -20.51 7.05 -14.08
CA SER A 204 -20.75 6.42 -15.39
C SER A 204 -19.63 6.63 -16.43
N SER A 205 -18.61 7.42 -16.11
CA SER A 205 -17.40 7.58 -16.94
C SER A 205 -16.31 6.55 -16.62
N TRP A 206 -16.47 5.77 -15.56
CA TRP A 206 -15.62 4.62 -15.30
C TRP A 206 -16.16 3.42 -16.06
N ASP A 207 -15.27 2.49 -16.38
CA ASP A 207 -15.65 1.20 -16.90
C ASP A 207 -16.46 0.42 -15.86
N ASP A 208 -17.52 -0.26 -16.31
CA ASP A 208 -18.27 -1.17 -15.45
C ASP A 208 -17.34 -2.24 -14.87
N HIS A 209 -17.64 -2.76 -13.67
CA HIS A 209 -16.78 -3.71 -12.97
C HIS A 209 -16.50 -5.02 -13.74
N ASP A 210 -17.36 -5.36 -14.69
CA ASP A 210 -17.37 -6.57 -15.51
C ASP A 210 -17.03 -6.28 -16.99
N SER A 211 -16.60 -5.05 -17.30
CA SER A 211 -16.10 -4.64 -18.63
C SER A 211 -14.87 -5.43 -19.10
N SER A 212 -14.09 -5.99 -18.17
CA SER A 212 -12.88 -6.74 -18.45
C SER A 212 -12.58 -7.72 -17.33
N GLU A 213 -12.07 -8.90 -17.67
CA GLU A 213 -11.56 -9.86 -16.68
C GLU A 213 -10.42 -9.29 -15.83
N SER A 214 -9.68 -8.31 -16.34
CA SER A 214 -8.59 -7.64 -15.63
C SER A 214 -9.07 -6.59 -14.62
N ASN A 215 -10.35 -6.21 -14.64
CA ASN A 215 -10.89 -5.18 -13.77
C ASN A 215 -11.11 -5.76 -12.35
N PRO A 216 -10.39 -5.31 -11.31
CA PRO A 216 -10.52 -5.88 -9.97
C PRO A 216 -11.67 -5.25 -9.17
N LEU A 217 -12.49 -4.38 -9.75
CA LEU A 217 -13.61 -3.74 -9.07
C LEU A 217 -14.73 -4.73 -8.77
N ASN A 218 -15.48 -4.52 -7.67
CA ASN A 218 -16.63 -5.35 -7.32
C ASN A 218 -17.99 -4.69 -7.57
N GLY A 219 -18.01 -3.52 -8.21
CA GLY A 219 -19.25 -2.77 -8.50
C GLY A 219 -19.86 -2.05 -7.28
N SER A 220 -19.18 -1.97 -6.14
CA SER A 220 -19.66 -1.26 -4.95
C SER A 220 -18.62 -0.29 -4.41
N LYS A 221 -19.04 0.93 -4.05
CA LYS A 221 -18.16 1.90 -3.38
C LYS A 221 -17.58 1.42 -2.05
N ASN A 222 -18.35 0.63 -1.30
CA ASN A 222 -17.96 0.25 0.06
C ASN A 222 -16.73 -0.66 0.03
N GLN A 223 -16.87 -1.84 -0.58
CA GLN A 223 -15.78 -2.80 -0.68
C GLN A 223 -14.75 -2.39 -1.75
N PHE A 224 -15.21 -1.78 -2.85
CA PHE A 224 -14.43 -1.27 -3.99
C PHE A 224 -13.83 -2.36 -4.88
N TYR A 225 -13.04 -3.26 -4.29
CA TYR A 225 -12.39 -4.35 -5.01
C TYR A 225 -13.05 -5.70 -4.75
N GLU A 226 -12.83 -6.64 -5.66
CA GLU A 226 -13.20 -8.03 -5.49
C GLU A 226 -12.56 -8.66 -4.25
N SER A 227 -13.25 -9.63 -3.66
CA SER A 227 -12.84 -10.20 -2.37
C SER A 227 -11.48 -10.89 -2.44
N TRP A 228 -11.16 -11.54 -3.56
CA TRP A 228 -9.86 -12.17 -3.80
C TRP A 228 -8.74 -11.11 -3.82
N TYR A 229 -9.02 -9.94 -4.40
CA TYR A 229 -8.04 -8.89 -4.53
C TYR A 229 -7.76 -8.24 -3.18
N ILE A 230 -8.80 -7.97 -2.38
CA ILE A 230 -8.62 -7.47 -0.99
C ILE A 230 -7.79 -8.44 -0.16
N ARG A 231 -8.00 -9.76 -0.29
CA ARG A 231 -7.20 -10.77 0.40
C ARG A 231 -5.74 -10.78 -0.07
N LEU A 232 -5.49 -10.55 -1.36
CA LEU A 232 -4.14 -10.40 -1.90
C LEU A 232 -3.46 -9.13 -1.33
N LEU A 233 -4.11 -7.98 -1.42
CA LEU A 233 -3.58 -6.71 -0.93
C LEU A 233 -3.31 -6.77 0.58
N HIS A 234 -4.20 -7.38 1.35
CA HIS A 234 -3.96 -7.61 2.78
C HIS A 234 -2.79 -8.56 3.04
N LYS A 235 -2.68 -9.67 2.29
CA LYS A 235 -1.53 -10.58 2.40
C LYS A 235 -0.22 -9.83 2.17
N TRP A 236 -0.14 -9.06 1.09
CA TRP A 236 1.05 -8.29 0.74
C TRP A 236 1.35 -7.20 1.76
N HIS A 237 0.33 -6.47 2.22
CA HIS A 237 0.45 -5.48 3.29
C HIS A 237 1.05 -6.05 4.59
N ILE A 238 0.75 -7.31 4.94
CA ILE A 238 1.29 -7.98 6.13
C ILE A 238 2.69 -8.54 5.89
N GLN A 239 2.95 -9.09 4.70
CA GLN A 239 4.23 -9.70 4.35
C GLN A 239 5.33 -8.68 4.08
N ASP A 240 4.95 -7.49 3.65
CA ASP A 240 5.82 -6.35 3.39
C ASP A 240 5.30 -5.13 4.18
N PRO A 241 5.65 -5.02 5.48
CA PRO A 241 5.19 -3.94 6.35
C PRO A 241 5.70 -2.57 5.91
N VAL A 242 5.07 -1.50 6.43
CA VAL A 242 5.49 -0.13 6.11
C VAL A 242 6.97 0.08 6.41
N ASN A 243 7.71 0.56 5.40
CA ASN A 243 9.13 0.84 5.51
C ASN A 243 9.44 2.35 5.53
N GLN A 244 10.72 2.69 5.74
CA GLN A 244 11.15 4.09 5.83
C GLN A 244 10.97 4.85 4.50
N ARG A 245 11.11 4.17 3.36
CA ARG A 245 10.93 4.78 2.04
C ARG A 245 9.49 5.26 1.86
N GLU A 246 8.52 4.44 2.22
CA GLU A 246 7.10 4.81 2.18
C GLU A 246 6.75 5.97 3.11
N ILE A 247 7.30 5.99 4.33
CA ILE A 247 7.09 7.09 5.28
C ILE A 247 7.61 8.40 4.68
N VAL A 248 8.81 8.40 4.10
CA VAL A 248 9.38 9.58 3.44
C VAL A 248 8.55 9.98 2.22
N ARG A 249 8.20 9.00 1.38
CA ARG A 249 7.35 9.23 0.21
C ARG A 249 6.00 9.85 0.59
N ASN A 250 5.34 9.34 1.63
CA ASN A 250 4.06 9.85 2.12
C ASN A 250 4.18 11.29 2.65
N ASN A 251 5.30 11.62 3.29
CA ASN A 251 5.61 12.96 3.75
C ASN A 251 5.85 13.95 2.61
N GLU A 252 6.61 13.56 1.60
CA GLU A 252 6.85 14.41 0.43
C GLU A 252 5.59 14.54 -0.44
N ALA A 253 4.79 13.47 -0.56
CA ALA A 253 3.49 13.51 -1.21
C ALA A 253 2.53 14.47 -0.50
N TYR A 254 2.52 14.50 0.84
CA TYR A 254 1.74 15.47 1.61
C TYR A 254 2.16 16.91 1.32
N LYS A 255 3.46 17.20 1.22
CA LYS A 255 3.96 18.53 0.86
C LYS A 255 3.60 18.90 -0.58
N TYR A 256 3.57 17.92 -1.48
CA TYR A 256 3.31 18.11 -2.90
C TYR A 256 1.82 18.34 -3.20
N GLN A 257 0.93 17.49 -2.71
CA GLN A 257 -0.51 17.54 -3.04
C GLN A 257 -1.44 17.77 -1.84
N GLY A 258 -0.95 17.87 -0.60
CA GLY A 258 -1.74 18.31 0.55
C GLY A 258 -2.52 17.24 1.32
N ASN A 259 -2.42 15.97 0.91
CA ASN A 259 -3.06 14.82 1.56
C ASN A 259 -2.10 13.64 1.74
N ARG A 260 -2.46 12.73 2.66
CA ARG A 260 -1.64 11.59 3.08
C ARG A 260 -2.30 10.26 2.73
N ASN A 261 -1.49 9.21 2.57
CA ASN A 261 -1.97 7.84 2.53
C ASN A 261 -2.19 7.30 3.96
N PRO A 262 -3.44 7.07 4.40
CA PRO A 262 -3.72 6.62 5.77
C PRO A 262 -3.15 5.24 6.08
N PHE A 263 -2.91 4.40 5.08
CA PHE A 263 -2.43 3.03 5.27
C PHE A 263 -0.92 2.95 5.45
N ILE A 264 -0.20 4.04 5.17
CA ILE A 264 1.20 4.20 5.54
C ILE A 264 1.30 4.74 6.98
N ASP A 265 0.47 5.74 7.32
CA ASP A 265 0.47 6.37 8.65
C ASP A 265 -0.16 5.48 9.74
N HIS A 266 -1.18 4.71 9.39
CA HIS A 266 -1.96 3.81 10.26
C HIS A 266 -2.25 2.48 9.54
N PRO A 267 -1.25 1.57 9.43
CA PRO A 267 -1.40 0.27 8.79
C PRO A 267 -2.58 -0.57 9.33
N GLU A 268 -2.88 -0.43 10.62
CA GLU A 268 -3.98 -1.14 11.29
C GLU A 268 -5.36 -0.85 10.69
N TYR A 269 -5.54 0.28 10.00
CA TYR A 269 -6.81 0.62 9.36
C TYR A 269 -7.22 -0.36 8.27
N VAL A 270 -6.28 -1.07 7.63
CA VAL A 270 -6.60 -2.09 6.62
C VAL A 270 -7.50 -3.17 7.23
N ALA A 271 -7.10 -3.73 8.37
CA ALA A 271 -7.88 -4.76 9.06
C ALA A 271 -9.19 -4.20 9.66
N GLN A 272 -9.19 -2.95 10.14
CA GLN A 272 -10.39 -2.32 10.69
C GLN A 272 -11.48 -2.04 9.64
N ILE A 273 -11.08 -1.77 8.40
CA ILE A 273 -12.01 -1.47 7.29
C ILE A 273 -12.49 -2.76 6.63
N TRP A 274 -11.57 -3.64 6.22
CA TRP A 274 -11.88 -4.82 5.41
C TRP A 274 -11.94 -6.13 6.21
N GLY A 275 -11.86 -6.09 7.54
CA GLY A 275 -11.82 -7.28 8.40
C GLY A 275 -12.93 -8.31 8.13
N ASN A 276 -14.12 -7.88 7.71
CA ASN A 276 -15.22 -8.78 7.33
C ASN A 276 -14.89 -9.61 6.07
N VAL A 277 -14.26 -9.00 5.06
CA VAL A 277 -13.85 -9.67 3.81
C VAL A 277 -12.67 -10.61 4.03
N LEU A 278 -11.84 -10.27 5.01
CA LEU A 278 -10.64 -11.03 5.40
C LEU A 278 -10.95 -12.20 6.34
N SER A 279 -12.15 -12.24 6.94
CA SER A 279 -12.57 -13.33 7.81
C SER A 279 -12.81 -14.60 7.00
N THR A 280 -12.14 -15.69 7.38
CA THR A 280 -12.26 -17.00 6.72
C THR A 280 -13.42 -17.85 7.28
N LYS A 281 -14.05 -17.38 8.35
CA LYS A 281 -15.33 -17.85 8.92
C LYS A 281 -15.60 -16.97 10.14
N ILE A 282 -16.76 -16.32 10.22
CA ILE A 282 -17.24 -15.83 11.51
C ILE A 282 -17.58 -17.08 12.32
N VAL A 283 -16.67 -17.50 13.20
CA VAL A 283 -17.07 -18.33 14.33
C VAL A 283 -17.79 -17.38 15.25
N ASP A 284 -19.12 -17.35 15.17
CA ASP A 284 -19.91 -16.74 16.24
C ASP A 284 -19.52 -17.48 17.53
N LEU A 285 -18.70 -16.82 18.36
CA LEU A 285 -18.45 -17.23 19.74
C LEU A 285 -19.72 -17.08 20.60
N ASP A 286 -20.87 -16.84 19.97
CA ASP A 286 -22.11 -16.52 20.64
C ASP A 286 -22.55 -17.74 21.47
N ASN A 287 -22.25 -17.63 22.76
CA ASN A 287 -22.55 -18.55 23.86
C ASN A 287 -21.81 -19.89 23.93
N SER A 288 -20.96 -20.25 22.96
CA SER A 288 -20.26 -21.54 22.99
C SER A 288 -18.99 -21.56 23.84
N VAL A 289 -18.30 -20.43 23.99
CA VAL A 289 -17.11 -20.28 24.86
C VAL A 289 -17.09 -18.87 25.47
N LYS A 290 -17.07 -18.77 26.81
CA LYS A 290 -16.87 -17.52 27.57
C LYS A 290 -15.61 -17.61 28.40
N MET A 291 -14.79 -16.57 28.39
CA MET A 291 -13.54 -16.47 29.15
C MET A 291 -13.62 -15.32 30.17
N TYR A 292 -13.25 -15.58 31.42
CA TYR A 292 -13.27 -14.58 32.49
C TYR A 292 -12.28 -14.93 33.61
N PRO A 293 -11.81 -13.97 34.43
CA PRO A 293 -12.00 -12.53 34.26
C PRO A 293 -11.19 -11.97 33.07
N ASN A 294 -11.75 -10.96 32.40
CA ASN A 294 -11.06 -10.17 31.38
C ASN A 294 -11.30 -8.69 31.70
N PRO A 295 -10.29 -7.94 32.21
CA PRO A 295 -8.89 -8.34 32.39
C PRO A 295 -8.70 -9.38 33.50
N SER A 296 -7.68 -10.23 33.38
CA SER A 296 -7.33 -11.16 34.47
C SER A 296 -6.29 -10.54 35.40
N GLU A 297 -6.61 -10.50 36.69
CA GLU A 297 -5.69 -10.12 37.76
C GLU A 297 -5.16 -11.39 38.44
N GLY A 298 -4.09 -11.98 37.89
CA GLY A 298 -3.41 -13.14 38.45
C GLY A 298 -3.21 -14.31 37.46
N ASN A 299 -3.02 -15.51 38.00
CA ASN A 299 -2.68 -16.72 37.22
C ASN A 299 -3.90 -17.63 36.96
N SER A 300 -5.11 -17.09 37.09
CA SER A 300 -6.35 -17.85 36.96
C SER A 300 -7.16 -17.32 35.78
N LEU A 301 -7.65 -18.24 34.95
CA LEU A 301 -8.50 -17.96 33.81
C LEU A 301 -9.55 -19.04 33.72
N PHE A 302 -10.82 -18.64 33.66
CA PHE A 302 -11.96 -19.54 33.64
C PHE A 302 -12.59 -19.53 32.26
N PHE A 303 -12.97 -20.73 31.81
CA PHE A 303 -13.65 -20.94 30.54
C PHE A 303 -14.99 -21.62 30.81
N LYS A 304 -16.06 -21.09 30.24
CA LYS A 304 -17.38 -21.72 30.23
C LYS A 304 -17.72 -22.07 28.80
N THR A 305 -17.95 -23.34 28.51
CA THR A 305 -18.20 -23.81 27.14
C THR A 305 -19.49 -24.63 27.05
N SER A 306 -20.12 -24.64 25.89
CA SER A 306 -21.26 -25.53 25.58
C SER A 306 -20.85 -26.73 24.71
N GLU A 307 -19.60 -26.76 24.25
CA GLU A 307 -19.05 -27.79 23.38
C GLU A 307 -17.67 -28.21 23.90
N THR A 308 -17.25 -29.42 23.53
CA THR A 308 -15.91 -29.90 23.86
C THR A 308 -14.86 -29.13 23.07
N VAL A 309 -13.98 -28.42 23.76
CA VAL A 309 -12.96 -27.58 23.14
C VAL A 309 -11.58 -27.90 23.70
N THR A 310 -10.54 -27.54 22.94
CA THR A 310 -9.16 -27.57 23.44
C THR A 310 -8.70 -26.15 23.67
N ILE A 311 -8.39 -25.80 24.91
CA ILE A 311 -7.83 -24.51 25.29
C ILE A 311 -6.32 -24.63 25.25
N GLN A 312 -5.67 -23.73 24.51
CA GLN A 312 -4.22 -23.57 24.52
C GLN A 312 -3.87 -22.15 24.97
N ILE A 313 -3.01 -22.04 25.98
CA ILE A 313 -2.51 -20.75 26.48
C ILE A 313 -1.06 -20.59 26.05
N PHE A 314 -0.72 -19.44 25.48
CA PHE A 314 0.62 -19.11 25.02
C PHE A 314 1.16 -17.89 25.76
N THR A 315 2.48 -17.85 25.96
CA THR A 315 3.19 -16.63 26.34
C THR A 315 3.12 -15.60 25.21
N ILE A 316 3.42 -14.33 25.51
CA ILE A 316 3.58 -13.28 24.50
C ILE A 316 4.69 -13.58 23.46
N LEU A 317 5.60 -14.52 23.78
CA LEU A 317 6.65 -15.00 22.88
C LEU A 317 6.24 -16.25 22.09
N GLY A 318 4.95 -16.64 22.13
CA GLY A 318 4.42 -17.77 21.38
C GLY A 318 4.72 -19.16 21.97
N LYS A 319 5.40 -19.26 23.12
CA LYS A 319 5.58 -20.54 23.83
C LYS A 319 4.27 -21.01 24.45
N GLN A 320 3.83 -22.23 24.16
CA GLN A 320 2.66 -22.85 24.81
C GLN A 320 2.94 -23.13 26.29
N ILE A 321 2.08 -22.62 27.17
CA ILE A 321 2.13 -22.80 28.63
C ILE A 321 1.17 -23.90 29.08
N LEU A 322 -0.01 -23.98 28.45
CA LEU A 322 -1.07 -24.93 28.79
C LEU A 322 -1.74 -25.45 27.52
N SER A 323 -2.15 -26.71 27.54
CA SER A 323 -3.11 -27.28 26.60
C SER A 323 -4.03 -28.22 27.36
N GLN A 324 -5.32 -27.93 27.36
CA GLN A 324 -6.32 -28.71 28.10
C GLN A 324 -7.60 -28.85 27.27
N LYS A 325 -8.09 -30.08 27.18
CA LYS A 325 -9.41 -30.37 26.61
C LYS A 325 -10.46 -30.26 27.72
N ILE A 326 -11.50 -29.46 27.51
CA ILE A 326 -12.61 -29.25 28.45
C ILE A 326 -13.96 -29.51 27.80
#